data_AF-A0A847I451-F1
#
_entry.id   AF-A0A847I451-F1
#
_cell.length_a   1.000
_cell.length_b   1.000
_cell.length_c   1.000
_cell.angle_alpha   90.00
_cell.angle_beta   90.00
_cell.angle_gamma   90.00
#
_symmetry.space_group_name_H-M   'P 1'
#
loop_
_entity.id
_entity.type
_entity.pdbx_description
1 polymer ?
#
loop_
_entity_poly.entity_id
_entity_poly.type
_entity_poly.pdbx_seq_one_letter_code
_entity_poly.pdbx_strand_id
1 'polypeptide(L)'
;MQKGNGMKNGASVGRVLFLLLIVGLGLIIGPFFGEISSKSHAVMAAFGVAALLLAAIIAFVKLYRRTSADEAFVRTGRGGRKCVIDAGAIVFPLIHEVIPVSLKTFKLEVDRTGPEALITADFLRADVKAVFYVRVKKEPEDIIQAATSLGMNSTNPQAVRELIFEKLVSALRTVAATQELYSLNAKRAEFAEAVQRIVEQDLKSNGLYLESVTISSLDQAPLAAMRAEENVFDAQGTRTIAEQVQAQRVARNQIEREADQRVKEQNVKTAQYVAQQEVIEARARAEAEAAKSIATAETQQKAATVAAQQSKLAGIARVESDREVKLATVEQAKAVEVANQMREQAAQIAAVAKEKAVQLAKRDQLIAIAEAEKRRAAAEAEQLMTEQERKAAEQAVLTVEVRATAEREKEKAVISTQASVEQQRIEEQMLADVAAYAQVKRAEGEQAAAEKQALAQIRLAEAAKQAKELEAEADRAVKMVPVNVAQEQVKVQDAQITVKIRDLEGQARFEKIARELQVELARIAAEKEARIAAARAFGEALANAKMTFWGDPTAVERMSRAFFQGQAHGMWVGGLENTLPADVKAAAKSGASALGATVAAAVKKVLGIEIDPAAAEAALRDSVNGPQAAASGAAGA
;
A
#
# COMPACT_ATOMS: atom_id res chain seq x y z
N MET A 1 -47.36 16.31 30.32
CA MET A 1 -48.71 16.81 30.70
C MET A 1 -49.34 15.85 31.72
N GLN A 2 -49.14 16.07 33.03
CA GLN A 2 -49.92 15.39 34.08
C GLN A 2 -49.93 16.20 35.40
N LYS A 3 -49.87 17.54 35.32
CA LYS A 3 -49.83 18.44 36.49
C LYS A 3 -51.17 19.14 36.79
N GLY A 4 -52.28 18.63 36.26
CA GLY A 4 -53.59 19.29 36.36
C GLY A 4 -54.53 18.84 37.48
N ASN A 5 -54.27 17.71 38.15
CA ASN A 5 -55.29 17.06 38.99
C ASN A 5 -55.10 17.21 40.53
N GLY A 6 -53.98 17.81 40.98
CA GLY A 6 -53.66 17.90 42.41
C GLY A 6 -54.28 19.10 43.15
N MET A 7 -54.62 20.19 42.44
CA MET A 7 -55.01 21.45 43.08
C MET A 7 -56.50 21.52 43.46
N LYS A 8 -57.39 20.78 42.77
CA LYS A 8 -58.84 20.76 43.11
C LYS A 8 -59.15 19.98 44.39
N ASN A 9 -58.34 18.99 44.75
CA ASN A 9 -58.52 18.20 45.99
C ASN A 9 -57.88 18.84 47.23
N GLY A 10 -56.96 19.80 47.06
CA GLY A 10 -56.27 20.45 48.19
C GLY A 10 -57.21 21.33 49.04
N ALA A 11 -58.18 21.99 48.39
CA ALA A 11 -59.14 22.88 49.02
C ALA A 11 -60.28 22.13 49.73
N SER A 12 -60.74 20.99 49.19
CA SER A 12 -61.76 20.16 49.84
C SER A 12 -61.23 19.51 51.12
N VAL A 13 -60.00 18.96 51.09
CA VAL A 13 -59.37 18.34 52.27
C VAL A 13 -59.02 19.39 53.33
N GLY A 14 -58.61 20.60 52.93
CA GLY A 14 -58.39 21.70 53.88
C GLY A 14 -59.65 22.10 54.64
N ARG A 15 -60.80 22.15 53.95
CA ARG A 15 -62.11 22.39 54.57
C ARG A 15 -62.54 21.24 55.49
N VAL A 16 -62.29 19.99 55.10
CA VAL A 16 -62.55 18.81 55.94
C VAL A 16 -61.71 18.85 57.22
N LEU A 17 -60.42 19.21 57.13
CA LEU A 17 -59.55 19.32 58.29
C LEU A 17 -60.00 20.41 59.26
N PHE A 18 -60.41 21.56 58.72
CA PHE A 18 -60.93 22.69 59.49
C PHE A 18 -62.27 22.35 60.18
N LEU A 19 -63.17 21.66 59.47
CA LEU A 19 -64.43 21.16 60.03
C LEU A 19 -64.21 20.13 61.13
N LEU A 20 -63.32 19.16 60.94
CA LEU A 20 -62.98 18.16 61.97
C LEU A 20 -62.36 18.81 63.22
N LEU A 21 -61.55 19.85 63.05
CA LEU A 21 -61.01 20.64 64.16
C LEU A 21 -62.11 21.38 64.94
N ILE A 22 -63.03 22.06 64.25
CA ILE A 22 -64.15 22.78 64.88
C ILE A 22 -65.11 21.81 65.57
N VAL A 23 -65.48 20.72 64.90
CA VAL A 23 -66.37 19.69 65.47
C VAL A 23 -65.70 19.01 66.66
N GLY A 24 -64.41 18.65 66.54
CA GLY A 24 -63.64 18.07 67.64
C GLY A 24 -63.57 18.99 68.87
N LEU A 25 -63.25 20.27 68.67
CA LEU A 25 -63.26 21.27 69.75
C LEU A 25 -64.66 21.47 70.33
N GLY A 26 -65.68 21.54 69.47
CA GLY A 26 -67.08 21.74 69.87
C GLY A 26 -67.66 20.56 70.66
N LEU A 27 -67.26 19.33 70.35
CA LEU A 27 -67.68 18.14 71.10
C LEU A 27 -66.98 18.02 72.48
N ILE A 28 -65.79 18.60 72.63
CA ILE A 28 -65.05 18.64 73.90
C ILE A 28 -65.53 19.80 74.79
N ILE A 29 -65.72 20.98 74.20
CA ILE A 29 -65.99 22.22 74.94
C ILE A 29 -67.50 22.48 75.05
N GLY A 30 -68.30 22.13 74.05
CA GLY A 30 -69.75 22.37 74.02
C GLY A 30 -70.52 21.80 75.21
N PRO A 31 -70.21 20.57 75.70
CA PRO A 31 -70.86 20.02 76.89
C PRO A 31 -70.62 20.83 78.17
N PHE A 32 -69.53 21.61 78.28
CA PHE A 32 -69.28 22.46 79.46
C PHE A 32 -70.26 23.64 79.59
N PHE A 33 -71.02 23.96 78.54
CA PHE A 33 -71.98 25.07 78.53
C PHE A 33 -73.45 24.62 78.65
N GLY A 34 -73.72 23.33 78.90
CA GLY A 34 -75.09 22.80 79.01
C GLY A 34 -75.27 21.77 80.13
N GLU A 35 -76.50 21.67 80.66
CA GLU A 35 -76.86 20.68 81.70
C GLU A 35 -77.07 19.28 81.10
N ILE A 36 -75.97 18.56 80.83
CA ILE A 36 -76.01 17.22 80.22
C ILE A 36 -75.62 16.15 81.26
N SER A 37 -76.14 14.92 81.14
CA SER A 37 -75.74 13.79 81.99
C SER A 37 -74.23 13.46 81.89
N SER A 38 -73.62 13.04 83.00
CA SER A 38 -72.18 12.71 83.10
C SER A 38 -71.74 11.62 82.12
N LYS A 39 -72.60 10.65 81.79
CA LYS A 39 -72.29 9.61 80.79
C LYS A 39 -72.23 10.16 79.37
N SER A 40 -73.11 11.09 79.01
CA SER A 40 -73.12 11.73 77.69
C SER A 40 -71.93 12.66 77.49
N HIS A 41 -71.45 13.32 78.55
CA HIS A 41 -70.21 14.10 78.53
C HIS A 41 -69.00 13.25 78.12
N ALA A 42 -68.84 12.08 78.73
CA ALA A 42 -67.74 11.17 78.42
C ALA A 42 -67.78 10.69 76.96
N VAL A 43 -68.98 10.40 76.44
CA VAL A 43 -69.16 9.99 75.03
C VAL A 43 -68.82 11.12 74.06
N MET A 44 -69.31 12.34 74.31
CA MET A 44 -69.02 13.51 73.46
C MET A 44 -67.53 13.88 73.49
N ALA A 45 -66.89 13.84 74.66
CA ALA A 45 -65.46 14.05 74.79
C ALA A 45 -64.66 12.97 74.05
N ALA A 46 -65.04 11.70 74.13
CA ALA A 46 -64.40 10.62 73.39
C ALA A 46 -64.50 10.80 71.86
N PHE A 47 -65.68 11.16 71.35
CA PHE A 47 -65.86 11.49 69.93
C PHE A 47 -65.08 12.74 69.51
N GLY A 48 -65.01 13.75 70.36
CA GLY A 48 -64.23 14.97 70.11
C GLY A 48 -62.72 14.69 70.04
N VAL A 49 -62.19 13.88 70.96
CA VAL A 49 -60.80 13.42 70.94
C VAL A 49 -60.53 12.58 69.69
N ALA A 50 -61.42 11.68 69.31
CA ALA A 50 -61.30 10.89 68.09
C ALA A 50 -61.29 11.77 66.82
N ALA A 51 -62.14 12.81 66.76
CA ALA A 51 -62.16 13.76 65.65
C ALA A 51 -60.87 14.59 65.56
N LEU A 52 -60.31 15.02 66.69
CA LEU A 52 -59.01 15.72 66.72
C LEU A 52 -57.85 14.80 66.33
N LEU A 53 -57.84 13.54 66.77
CA LEU A 53 -56.85 12.55 66.36
C LEU A 53 -56.93 12.30 64.85
N LEU A 54 -58.14 12.17 64.30
CA LEU A 54 -58.33 12.01 62.85
C LEU A 54 -57.84 13.25 62.08
N ALA A 55 -58.15 14.47 62.56
CA ALA A 55 -57.64 15.70 61.99
C ALA A 55 -56.11 15.77 62.04
N ALA A 56 -55.49 15.35 63.14
CA ALA A 56 -54.04 15.28 63.29
C ALA A 56 -53.39 14.29 62.31
N ILE A 57 -53.98 13.11 62.12
CA ILE A 57 -53.51 12.10 61.15
C ILE A 57 -53.61 12.65 59.72
N ILE A 58 -54.74 13.24 59.33
CA ILE A 58 -54.92 13.82 57.98
C ILE A 58 -53.93 14.98 57.76
N ALA A 59 -53.70 15.81 58.79
CA ALA A 59 -52.71 16.89 58.71
C ALA A 59 -51.31 16.32 58.50
N PHE A 60 -50.91 15.32 59.27
CA PHE A 60 -49.61 14.67 59.17
C PHE A 60 -49.37 14.07 57.77
N VAL A 61 -50.34 13.33 57.22
CA VAL A 61 -50.25 12.74 55.87
C VAL A 61 -50.11 13.82 54.80
N LYS A 62 -50.76 14.98 54.97
CA LYS A 62 -50.67 16.10 54.00
C LYS A 62 -49.34 16.85 54.09
N LEU A 63 -48.77 16.94 55.29
CA LEU A 63 -47.49 17.60 55.55
C LEU A 63 -46.30 16.67 55.22
N TYR A 64 -46.49 15.35 55.25
CA TYR A 64 -45.45 14.38 54.97
C TYR A 64 -45.28 14.17 53.47
N ARG A 65 -44.16 14.65 52.92
CA ARG A 65 -43.79 14.40 51.52
C ARG A 65 -42.71 13.32 51.48
N ARG A 66 -42.99 12.24 50.74
CA ARG A 66 -42.02 11.18 50.45
C ARG A 66 -41.34 11.43 49.10
N THR A 67 -40.09 11.05 48.98
CA THR A 67 -39.39 10.98 47.68
C THR A 67 -39.33 9.57 47.15
N SER A 68 -39.27 9.44 45.82
CA SER A 68 -39.02 8.18 45.14
C SER A 68 -37.51 7.96 44.97
N ALA A 69 -37.07 6.75 44.66
CA ALA A 69 -35.65 6.44 44.49
C ALA A 69 -34.94 7.27 43.39
N ASP A 70 -35.72 7.80 42.45
CA ASP A 70 -35.26 8.56 41.27
C ASP A 70 -35.38 10.08 41.45
N GLU A 71 -35.87 10.55 42.60
CA GLU A 71 -36.11 11.96 42.88
C GLU A 71 -35.54 12.31 44.26
N ALA A 72 -34.88 13.46 44.35
CA ALA A 72 -34.54 14.09 45.61
C ALA A 72 -35.31 15.41 45.72
N PHE A 73 -35.47 15.94 46.92
CA PHE A 73 -35.94 17.32 47.06
C PHE A 73 -35.14 18.08 48.09
N VAL A 74 -34.97 19.37 47.81
CA VAL A 74 -34.38 20.31 48.74
C VAL A 74 -35.50 21.12 49.36
N ARG A 75 -35.60 21.04 50.68
CA ARG A 75 -36.50 21.86 51.48
C ARG A 75 -35.77 23.12 51.90
N THR A 76 -36.30 24.28 51.53
CA THR A 76 -35.76 25.60 51.91
C THR A 76 -36.79 26.32 52.79
N GLY A 77 -36.37 27.29 53.61
CA GLY A 77 -37.25 28.07 54.49
C GLY A 77 -36.81 28.09 55.96
N ARG A 78 -37.77 28.08 56.89
CA ARG A 78 -37.49 28.12 58.34
C ARG A 78 -36.64 26.91 58.77
N GLY A 79 -35.45 27.16 59.33
CA GLY A 79 -34.49 26.11 59.69
C GLY A 79 -33.48 25.76 58.58
N GLY A 80 -33.39 26.58 57.53
CA GLY A 80 -32.36 26.51 56.51
C GLY A 80 -32.68 25.54 55.36
N ARG A 81 -31.66 25.26 54.54
CA ARG A 81 -31.75 24.33 53.41
C ARG A 81 -31.43 22.92 53.89
N LYS A 82 -32.31 21.96 53.64
CA LYS A 82 -32.10 20.55 53.96
C LYS A 82 -32.39 19.67 52.75
N CYS A 83 -31.42 18.84 52.38
CA CYS A 83 -31.57 17.83 51.33
C CYS A 83 -32.20 16.56 51.93
N VAL A 84 -33.16 15.97 51.21
CA VAL A 84 -33.85 14.73 51.59
C VAL A 84 -33.70 13.73 50.45
N ILE A 85 -32.98 12.64 50.72
CA ILE A 85 -32.63 11.58 49.76
C ILE A 85 -33.22 10.28 50.29
N ASP A 86 -33.96 9.55 49.45
CA ASP A 86 -34.53 8.23 49.78
C ASP A 86 -35.30 8.19 51.12
N ALA A 87 -35.87 9.33 51.52
CA ALA A 87 -36.54 9.53 52.80
C ALA A 87 -37.78 10.43 52.62
N GLY A 88 -38.61 10.53 53.66
CA GLY A 88 -39.68 11.51 53.72
C GLY A 88 -39.42 12.59 54.76
N ALA A 89 -39.88 13.80 54.49
CA ALA A 89 -39.80 14.90 55.44
C ALA A 89 -41.13 15.63 55.57
N ILE A 90 -41.35 16.17 56.76
CA ILE A 90 -42.49 17.04 57.05
C ILE A 90 -42.20 18.42 56.44
N VAL A 91 -43.07 18.84 55.52
CA VAL A 91 -43.00 20.10 54.79
C VAL A 91 -44.24 20.91 55.14
N PHE A 92 -44.04 22.08 55.72
CA PHE A 92 -45.10 23.03 56.05
C PHE A 92 -45.20 24.05 54.91
N PRO A 93 -46.27 24.04 54.09
CA PRO A 93 -46.36 24.86 52.88
C PRO A 93 -46.23 26.37 53.12
N LEU A 94 -46.50 26.85 54.34
CA LEU A 94 -46.44 28.27 54.68
C LEU A 94 -45.01 28.78 54.94
N ILE A 95 -44.11 27.91 55.40
CA ILE A 95 -42.75 28.28 55.83
C ILE A 95 -41.63 27.52 55.12
N HIS A 96 -41.99 26.50 54.33
CA HIS A 96 -41.06 25.67 53.59
C HIS A 96 -41.43 25.65 52.10
N GLU A 97 -40.45 25.88 51.24
CA GLU A 97 -40.52 25.65 49.81
C GLU A 97 -39.80 24.34 49.47
N VAL A 98 -40.27 23.63 48.44
CA VAL A 98 -39.72 22.34 48.03
C VAL A 98 -39.35 22.39 46.57
N ILE A 99 -38.06 22.24 46.30
CA ILE A 99 -37.51 22.15 44.95
C ILE A 99 -37.23 20.67 44.66
N PRO A 100 -37.99 20.02 43.77
CA PRO A 100 -37.70 18.66 43.34
C PRO A 100 -36.46 18.66 42.44
N VAL A 101 -35.68 17.60 42.50
CA VAL A 101 -34.49 17.36 41.67
C VAL A 101 -34.56 15.93 41.14
N SER A 102 -34.56 15.79 39.82
CA SER A 102 -34.52 14.46 39.18
C SER A 102 -33.10 13.90 39.25
N LEU A 103 -32.99 12.65 39.71
CA LEU A 103 -31.73 11.90 39.75
C LEU A 103 -31.53 11.00 38.53
N LYS A 104 -32.50 10.99 37.61
CA LYS A 104 -32.45 10.20 36.37
C LYS A 104 -31.37 10.73 35.42
N THR A 105 -30.68 9.81 34.75
CA THR A 105 -29.82 10.16 33.62
C THR A 105 -30.68 10.63 32.44
N PHE A 106 -30.33 11.80 31.89
CA PHE A 106 -30.90 12.30 30.66
C PHE A 106 -29.80 12.48 29.61
N LYS A 107 -30.17 12.21 28.35
CA LYS A 107 -29.30 12.40 27.20
C LYS A 107 -29.43 13.82 26.67
N LEU A 108 -28.30 14.49 26.45
CA LEU A 108 -28.21 15.78 25.81
C LEU A 108 -27.45 15.62 24.50
N GLU A 109 -28.15 15.86 23.40
CA GLU A 109 -27.58 15.76 22.05
C GLU A 109 -27.13 17.15 21.61
N VAL A 110 -25.87 17.24 21.18
CA VAL A 110 -25.26 18.45 20.62
C VAL A 110 -24.85 18.13 19.19
N ASP A 111 -25.44 18.87 18.25
CA ASP A 111 -25.16 18.76 16.82
C ASP A 111 -24.56 20.09 16.35
N ARG A 112 -23.34 20.03 15.80
CA ARG A 112 -22.62 21.19 15.26
C ARG A 112 -22.19 20.84 13.84
N THR A 113 -22.96 21.31 12.86
CA THR A 113 -22.72 21.02 11.43
C THR A 113 -22.68 22.29 10.60
N GLY A 114 -21.99 22.22 9.46
CA GLY A 114 -21.97 23.27 8.45
C GLY A 114 -21.37 24.58 8.96
N PRO A 115 -22.08 25.73 8.90
CA PRO A 115 -21.52 27.02 9.33
C PRO A 115 -21.23 27.07 10.83
N GLU A 116 -21.87 26.19 11.59
CA GLU A 116 -21.78 26.07 13.05
C GLU A 116 -20.80 24.99 13.50
N ALA A 117 -20.14 24.31 12.56
CA ALA A 117 -19.10 23.31 12.79
C ALA A 117 -17.96 23.82 13.68
N LEU A 118 -17.28 22.89 14.35
CA LEU A 118 -16.14 23.21 15.20
C LEU A 118 -14.92 23.53 14.32
N ILE A 119 -14.10 24.50 14.75
CA ILE A 119 -12.85 24.84 14.08
C ILE A 119 -11.73 24.07 14.79
N THR A 120 -10.92 23.39 14.00
CA THR A 120 -9.79 22.55 14.44
C THR A 120 -8.48 23.34 14.44
N ALA A 121 -7.40 22.76 14.97
CA ALA A 121 -6.08 23.41 15.02
C ALA A 121 -5.53 23.77 13.62
N ASP A 122 -5.86 22.98 12.60
CA ASP A 122 -5.50 23.18 11.19
C ASP A 122 -6.51 24.06 10.43
N PHE A 123 -7.35 24.80 11.16
CA PHE A 123 -8.37 25.71 10.63
C PHE A 123 -9.42 25.02 9.74
N LEU A 124 -9.56 23.70 9.84
CA LEU A 124 -10.61 22.95 9.17
C LEU A 124 -11.89 22.93 10.02
N ARG A 125 -13.03 22.88 9.35
CA ARG A 125 -14.33 22.71 9.99
C ARG A 125 -14.66 21.24 10.15
N ALA A 126 -14.96 20.84 11.38
CA ALA A 126 -15.37 19.50 11.77
C ALA A 126 -16.85 19.49 12.16
N ASP A 127 -17.64 18.71 11.43
CA ASP A 127 -19.03 18.41 11.74
C ASP A 127 -19.04 17.35 12.85
N VAL A 128 -19.63 17.68 14.00
CA VAL A 128 -19.61 16.82 15.19
C VAL A 128 -21.02 16.63 15.76
N LYS A 129 -21.37 15.37 16.00
CA LYS A 129 -22.55 14.97 16.78
C LYS A 129 -22.09 14.26 18.04
N ALA A 130 -22.34 14.89 19.18
CA ALA A 130 -21.97 14.37 20.49
C ALA A 130 -23.22 14.15 21.35
N VAL A 131 -23.19 13.08 22.14
CA VAL A 131 -24.23 12.74 23.11
C VAL A 131 -23.61 12.72 24.49
N PHE A 132 -24.16 13.54 25.38
CA PHE A 132 -23.73 13.65 26.76
C PHE A 132 -24.78 12.99 27.66
N TYR A 133 -24.35 12.06 28.51
CA TYR A 133 -25.19 11.44 29.52
C TYR A 133 -24.95 12.16 30.85
N VAL A 134 -25.95 12.89 31.32
CA VAL A 134 -25.83 13.75 32.49
C VAL A 134 -26.86 13.34 33.55
N ARG A 135 -26.46 13.35 34.81
CA ARG A 135 -27.33 13.11 35.98
C ARG A 135 -26.86 13.89 37.19
N VAL A 136 -27.69 13.98 38.23
CA VAL A 136 -27.27 14.49 39.55
C VAL A 136 -26.82 13.30 40.40
N LYS A 137 -25.67 13.38 41.10
CA LYS A 137 -25.27 12.32 42.04
C LYS A 137 -26.17 12.33 43.28
N LYS A 138 -26.30 11.17 43.93
CA LYS A 138 -27.02 11.03 45.21
C LYS A 138 -26.22 11.58 46.40
N GLU A 139 -25.57 12.72 46.22
CA GLU A 139 -24.79 13.40 47.25
C GLU A 139 -25.53 14.66 47.72
N PRO A 140 -25.57 14.94 49.04
CA PRO A 140 -26.32 16.09 49.55
C PRO A 140 -25.85 17.43 48.95
N GLU A 141 -24.54 17.58 48.74
CA GLU A 141 -23.93 18.80 48.20
C GLU A 141 -24.35 19.04 46.75
N ASP A 142 -24.22 18.02 45.89
CA ASP A 142 -24.59 18.08 44.47
C ASP A 142 -26.08 18.36 44.29
N ILE A 143 -26.94 17.74 45.11
CA ILE A 143 -28.39 17.97 45.04
C ILE A 143 -28.75 19.41 45.46
N ILE A 144 -28.06 19.97 46.45
CA ILE A 144 -28.28 21.36 46.88
C ILE A 144 -27.81 22.34 45.79
N GLN A 145 -26.68 22.08 45.15
CA GLN A 145 -26.20 22.87 44.03
C GLN A 145 -27.16 22.78 42.84
N ALA A 146 -27.58 21.57 42.46
CA ALA A 146 -28.55 21.35 41.40
C ALA A 146 -29.89 22.04 41.68
N ALA A 147 -30.40 21.99 42.90
CA ALA A 147 -31.61 22.72 43.29
C ALA A 147 -31.44 24.23 43.22
N THR A 148 -30.24 24.75 43.47
CA THR A 148 -29.94 26.19 43.41
C THR A 148 -29.79 26.68 41.97
N SER A 149 -29.08 25.93 41.11
CA SER A 149 -28.79 26.33 39.73
C SER A 149 -29.92 25.99 38.75
N LEU A 150 -30.57 24.82 38.92
CA LEU A 150 -31.65 24.36 38.03
C LEU A 150 -33.03 24.72 38.57
N GLY A 151 -33.18 24.92 39.88
CA GLY A 151 -34.48 25.23 40.50
C GLY A 151 -35.56 24.21 40.11
N MET A 152 -36.72 24.72 39.71
CA MET A 152 -37.83 23.87 39.23
C MET A 152 -37.59 23.24 37.85
N ASN A 153 -36.57 23.70 37.10
CA ASN A 153 -36.26 23.23 35.75
C ASN A 153 -35.53 21.88 35.76
N SER A 154 -35.00 21.44 36.90
CA SER A 154 -34.31 20.15 37.08
C SER A 154 -35.13 18.93 36.62
N THR A 155 -36.46 19.05 36.62
CA THR A 155 -37.38 17.98 36.22
C THR A 155 -37.66 17.98 34.71
N ASN A 156 -37.36 19.08 34.02
CA ASN A 156 -37.60 19.23 32.58
C ASN A 156 -36.27 19.12 31.81
N PRO A 157 -36.02 18.02 31.08
CA PRO A 157 -34.78 17.83 30.32
C PRO A 157 -34.48 18.97 29.33
N GLN A 158 -35.52 19.56 28.73
CA GLN A 158 -35.34 20.62 27.73
C GLN A 158 -34.80 21.92 28.36
N ALA A 159 -35.27 22.27 29.57
CA ALA A 159 -34.81 23.46 30.27
C ALA A 159 -33.38 23.29 30.80
N VAL A 160 -33.03 22.08 31.23
CA VAL A 160 -31.64 21.74 31.62
C VAL A 160 -30.71 21.80 30.40
N ARG A 161 -31.17 21.33 29.23
CA ARG A 161 -30.44 21.44 27.96
C ARG A 161 -30.09 22.90 27.66
N GLU A 162 -31.08 23.78 27.66
CA GLU A 162 -30.90 25.20 27.31
C GLU A 162 -29.88 25.92 28.21
N LEU A 163 -29.86 25.61 29.51
CA LEU A 163 -28.92 26.23 30.46
C LEU A 163 -27.46 25.83 30.23
N ILE A 164 -27.23 24.63 29.69
CA ILE A 164 -25.90 23.99 29.68
C ILE A 164 -25.36 23.82 28.27
N PHE A 165 -26.23 23.90 27.25
CA PHE A 165 -25.89 23.70 25.85
C PHE A 165 -24.65 24.51 25.43
N GLU A 166 -24.61 25.79 25.77
CA GLU A 166 -23.47 26.66 25.46
C GLU A 166 -22.18 26.22 26.15
N LYS A 167 -22.24 25.68 27.38
CA LYS A 167 -21.06 25.14 28.08
C LYS A 167 -20.54 23.88 27.39
N LEU A 168 -21.43 22.98 26.96
CA LEU A 168 -21.04 21.77 26.21
C LEU A 168 -20.38 22.12 24.87
N VAL A 169 -20.97 23.07 24.14
CA VAL A 169 -20.42 23.57 22.87
C VAL A 169 -19.07 24.26 23.09
N SER A 170 -18.94 25.05 24.16
CA SER A 170 -17.68 25.70 24.54
C SER A 170 -16.58 24.67 24.81
N ALA A 171 -16.86 23.62 25.59
CA ALA A 171 -15.90 22.56 25.86
C ALA A 171 -15.47 21.80 24.59
N LEU A 172 -16.44 21.44 23.74
CA LEU A 172 -16.16 20.82 22.44
C LEU A 172 -15.25 21.71 21.56
N ARG A 173 -15.54 23.02 21.51
CA ARG A 173 -14.75 24.00 20.75
C ARG A 173 -13.33 24.13 21.29
N THR A 174 -13.16 24.18 22.62
CA THR A 174 -11.85 24.29 23.27
C THR A 174 -10.96 23.10 22.94
N VAL A 175 -11.50 21.87 23.01
CA VAL A 175 -10.70 20.69 22.68
C VAL A 175 -10.45 20.60 21.18
N ALA A 176 -11.45 20.85 20.35
CA ALA A 176 -11.30 20.80 18.89
C ALA A 176 -10.21 21.77 18.39
N ALA A 177 -10.12 22.97 18.97
CA ALA A 177 -9.10 23.96 18.60
C ALA A 177 -7.65 23.53 18.90
N THR A 178 -7.45 22.51 19.75
CA THR A 178 -6.10 22.02 20.13
C THR A 178 -5.59 20.87 19.29
N GLN A 179 -6.45 20.22 18.49
CA GLN A 179 -6.11 19.03 17.71
C GLN A 179 -6.43 19.24 16.23
N GLU A 180 -5.66 18.59 15.36
CA GLU A 180 -5.93 18.56 13.92
C GLU A 180 -7.13 17.65 13.60
N LEU A 181 -7.85 17.96 12.51
CA LEU A 181 -9.01 17.19 12.07
C LEU A 181 -8.74 15.68 11.94
N TYR A 182 -7.57 15.32 11.39
CA TYR A 182 -7.19 13.91 11.25
C TYR A 182 -7.04 13.20 12.60
N SER A 183 -6.40 13.86 13.58
CA SER A 183 -6.23 13.30 14.93
C SER A 183 -7.56 13.11 15.63
N LEU A 184 -8.49 14.06 15.48
CA LEU A 184 -9.84 13.94 16.04
C LEU A 184 -10.60 12.74 15.50
N ASN A 185 -10.44 12.43 14.19
CA ASN A 185 -11.08 11.29 13.57
C ASN A 185 -10.39 9.96 13.91
N ALA A 186 -9.05 9.94 13.97
CA ALA A 186 -8.27 8.74 14.27
C ALA A 186 -8.31 8.36 15.75
N LYS A 187 -8.29 9.35 16.66
CA LYS A 187 -8.22 9.19 18.12
C LYS A 187 -9.47 9.72 18.82
N ARG A 188 -10.64 9.26 18.38
CA ARG A 188 -11.95 9.70 18.93
C ARG A 188 -12.08 9.51 20.44
N ALA A 189 -11.47 8.47 21.00
CA ALA A 189 -11.48 8.21 22.44
C ALA A 189 -10.73 9.30 23.24
N GLU A 190 -9.56 9.72 22.76
CA GLU A 190 -8.77 10.78 23.38
C GLU A 190 -9.50 12.13 23.33
N PHE A 191 -10.16 12.42 22.21
CA PHE A 191 -11.03 13.60 22.09
C PHE A 191 -12.19 13.54 23.08
N ALA A 192 -12.90 12.41 23.17
CA ALA A 192 -14.01 12.24 24.10
C ALA A 192 -13.58 12.39 25.58
N GLU A 193 -12.42 11.84 25.95
CA GLU A 193 -11.85 11.97 27.30
C GLU A 193 -11.43 13.40 27.63
N ALA A 194 -10.81 14.10 26.67
CA ALA A 194 -10.44 15.51 26.85
C ALA A 194 -11.69 16.39 27.03
N VAL A 195 -12.74 16.15 26.24
CA VAL A 195 -14.03 16.84 26.38
C VAL A 195 -14.67 16.51 27.73
N GLN A 196 -14.65 15.24 28.14
CA GLN A 196 -15.19 14.80 29.43
C GLN A 196 -14.55 15.54 30.59
N ARG A 197 -13.22 15.68 30.62
CA ARG A 197 -12.50 16.39 31.69
C ARG A 197 -12.91 17.85 31.84
N ILE A 198 -13.06 18.57 30.73
CA ILE A 198 -13.48 19.99 30.76
C ILE A 198 -14.95 20.10 31.18
N VAL A 199 -15.82 19.29 30.59
CA VAL A 199 -17.26 19.34 30.88
C VAL A 199 -17.54 18.93 32.33
N GLU A 200 -16.84 17.95 32.89
CA GLU A 200 -17.04 17.54 34.28
C GLU A 200 -16.80 18.69 35.26
N GLN A 201 -15.78 19.51 35.03
CA GLN A 201 -15.51 20.70 35.84
C GLN A 201 -16.62 21.75 35.70
N ASP A 202 -17.09 22.01 34.48
CA ASP A 202 -18.14 23.01 34.21
C ASP A 202 -19.52 22.58 34.73
N LEU A 203 -19.84 21.29 34.66
CA LEU A 203 -21.11 20.74 35.16
C LEU A 203 -21.17 20.66 36.67
N LYS A 204 -20.03 20.40 37.33
CA LYS A 204 -19.96 20.33 38.80
C LYS A 204 -20.47 21.61 39.46
N SER A 205 -20.20 22.78 38.87
CA SER A 205 -20.73 24.08 39.36
C SER A 205 -22.27 24.16 39.43
N ASN A 206 -22.97 23.32 38.67
CA ASN A 206 -24.43 23.27 38.62
C ASN A 206 -24.99 22.04 39.35
N GLY A 207 -24.16 21.31 40.12
CA GLY A 207 -24.53 20.06 40.79
C GLY A 207 -24.83 18.91 39.81
N LEU A 208 -24.30 18.97 38.59
CA LEU A 208 -24.49 17.96 37.56
C LEU A 208 -23.23 17.14 37.38
N TYR A 209 -23.44 15.85 37.15
CA TYR A 209 -22.40 14.87 36.91
C TYR A 209 -22.51 14.32 35.50
N LEU A 210 -21.38 14.32 34.80
CA LEU A 210 -21.23 13.70 33.50
C LEU A 210 -20.95 12.21 33.70
N GLU A 211 -21.87 11.36 33.27
CA GLU A 211 -21.70 9.91 33.32
C GLU A 211 -20.80 9.42 32.18
N SER A 212 -21.05 9.89 30.96
CA SER A 212 -20.21 9.60 29.80
C SER A 212 -20.47 10.57 28.66
N VAL A 213 -19.49 10.67 27.75
CA VAL A 213 -19.58 11.38 26.47
C VAL A 213 -19.41 10.37 25.36
N THR A 214 -20.27 10.43 24.35
CA THR A 214 -20.14 9.62 23.14
C THR A 214 -20.11 10.54 21.92
N ILE A 215 -19.12 10.37 21.05
CA ILE A 215 -19.03 11.08 19.77
C ILE A 215 -19.65 10.19 18.70
N SER A 216 -20.91 10.47 18.35
CA SER A 216 -21.70 9.67 17.40
C SER A 216 -21.20 9.81 15.96
N SER A 217 -20.90 11.04 15.53
CA SER A 217 -20.31 11.29 14.20
C SER A 217 -19.31 12.44 14.29
N LEU A 218 -18.23 12.30 13.53
CA LEU A 218 -17.21 13.32 13.34
C LEU A 218 -16.72 13.19 11.90
N ASP A 219 -16.88 14.25 11.13
CA ASP A 219 -16.45 14.31 9.73
C ASP A 219 -16.03 15.74 9.34
N GLN A 220 -15.38 15.89 8.20
CA GLN A 220 -15.07 17.19 7.63
C GLN A 220 -16.35 17.86 7.13
N ALA A 221 -16.55 19.12 7.48
CA ALA A 221 -17.64 19.90 6.89
C ALA A 221 -17.41 20.11 5.38
N PRO A 222 -18.46 20.08 4.54
CA PRO A 222 -18.32 20.30 3.11
C PRO A 222 -17.77 21.71 2.83
N LEU A 223 -17.02 21.88 1.73
CA LEU A 223 -16.46 23.19 1.35
C LEU A 223 -17.54 24.28 1.22
N ALA A 224 -18.78 23.91 0.83
CA ALA A 224 -19.89 24.86 0.73
C ALA A 224 -20.27 25.51 2.08
N ALA A 225 -19.92 24.89 3.20
CA ALA A 225 -20.15 25.44 4.53
C ALA A 225 -19.03 26.40 4.99
N MET A 226 -17.89 26.43 4.28
CA MET A 226 -16.76 27.32 4.57
C MET A 226 -16.94 28.65 3.85
N ARG A 227 -16.78 29.76 4.57
CA ARG A 227 -16.92 31.11 4.00
C ARG A 227 -15.56 31.70 3.68
N ALA A 228 -14.89 31.13 2.68
CA ALA A 228 -13.51 31.50 2.33
C ALA A 228 -13.34 32.99 1.94
N GLU A 229 -14.38 33.63 1.41
CA GLU A 229 -14.33 35.05 1.01
C GLU A 229 -14.62 36.01 2.18
N GLU A 230 -15.32 35.55 3.22
CA GLU A 230 -15.75 36.40 4.34
C GLU A 230 -14.90 36.19 5.61
N ASN A 231 -14.33 35.00 5.81
CA ASN A 231 -13.67 34.60 7.05
C ASN A 231 -12.23 34.11 6.80
N VAL A 232 -11.27 34.74 7.50
CA VAL A 232 -9.83 34.44 7.38
C VAL A 232 -9.51 32.99 7.76
N PHE A 233 -10.15 32.44 8.79
CA PHE A 233 -9.92 31.05 9.21
C PHE A 233 -10.43 30.07 8.15
N ASP A 234 -11.60 30.34 7.56
CA ASP A 234 -12.15 29.51 6.49
C ASP A 234 -11.31 29.63 5.20
N ALA A 235 -10.74 30.81 4.92
CA ALA A 235 -9.80 31.00 3.82
C ALA A 235 -8.53 30.16 4.00
N GLN A 236 -7.96 30.15 5.21
CA GLN A 236 -6.82 29.30 5.54
C GLN A 236 -7.16 27.82 5.44
N GLY A 237 -8.29 27.39 6.01
CA GLY A 237 -8.74 26.00 5.91
C GLY A 237 -8.95 25.56 4.46
N THR A 238 -9.60 26.39 3.64
CA THR A 238 -9.83 26.10 2.20
C THR A 238 -8.51 25.98 1.44
N ARG A 239 -7.52 26.83 1.75
CA ARG A 239 -6.17 26.73 1.21
C ARG A 239 -5.50 25.42 1.62
N THR A 240 -5.53 25.04 2.90
CA THR A 240 -4.97 23.78 3.41
C THR A 240 -5.58 22.58 2.70
N ILE A 241 -6.92 22.56 2.54
CA ILE A 241 -7.62 21.51 1.79
C ILE A 241 -7.12 21.46 0.34
N ALA A 242 -7.06 22.62 -0.34
CA ALA A 242 -6.62 22.69 -1.72
C ALA A 242 -5.17 22.18 -1.88
N GLU A 243 -4.26 22.58 -0.99
CA GLU A 243 -2.87 22.12 -0.98
C GLU A 243 -2.78 20.60 -0.79
N GLN A 244 -3.47 20.04 0.21
CA GLN A 244 -3.49 18.61 0.46
C GLN A 244 -4.12 17.82 -0.70
N VAL A 245 -5.25 18.27 -1.24
CA VAL A 245 -5.92 17.63 -2.37
C VAL A 245 -5.06 17.65 -3.62
N GLN A 246 -4.39 18.76 -3.94
CA GLN A 246 -3.47 18.81 -5.08
C GLN A 246 -2.24 17.92 -4.86
N ALA A 247 -1.66 17.92 -3.65
CA ALA A 247 -0.55 17.04 -3.32
C ALA A 247 -0.93 15.56 -3.51
N GLN A 248 -2.09 15.15 -3.00
CA GLN A 248 -2.61 13.78 -3.19
C GLN A 248 -2.93 13.47 -4.66
N ARG A 249 -3.42 14.45 -5.43
CA ARG A 249 -3.68 14.29 -6.87
C ARG A 249 -2.38 14.05 -7.65
N VAL A 250 -1.32 14.81 -7.35
CA VAL A 250 0.01 14.62 -7.97
C VAL A 250 0.60 13.28 -7.57
N ALA A 251 0.57 12.92 -6.28
CA ALA A 251 1.05 11.63 -5.80
C ALA A 251 0.31 10.46 -6.45
N ARG A 252 -1.01 10.53 -6.55
CA ARG A 252 -1.81 9.51 -7.24
C ARG A 252 -1.41 9.40 -8.71
N ASN A 253 -1.27 10.53 -9.40
CA ASN A 253 -0.87 10.52 -10.81
C ASN A 253 0.55 9.95 -10.99
N GLN A 254 1.48 10.29 -10.11
CA GLN A 254 2.83 9.74 -10.15
C GLN A 254 2.81 8.21 -9.97
N ILE A 255 2.05 7.70 -9.00
CA ILE A 255 1.89 6.26 -8.78
C ILE A 255 1.28 5.57 -10.01
N GLU A 256 0.23 6.16 -10.60
CA GLU A 256 -0.40 5.67 -11.83
C GLU A 256 0.63 5.62 -12.99
N ARG A 257 1.40 6.70 -13.21
CA ARG A 257 2.42 6.77 -14.27
C ARG A 257 3.58 5.81 -14.05
N GLU A 258 4.07 5.68 -12.82
CA GLU A 258 5.12 4.72 -12.47
C GLU A 258 4.64 3.27 -12.62
N ALA A 259 3.37 2.99 -12.30
CA ALA A 259 2.76 1.69 -12.57
C ALA A 259 2.69 1.42 -14.08
N ASP A 260 2.21 2.37 -14.88
CA ASP A 260 2.14 2.26 -16.34
C ASP A 260 3.52 2.04 -16.97
N GLN A 261 4.53 2.78 -16.52
CA GLN A 261 5.92 2.61 -16.96
C GLN A 261 6.45 1.22 -16.65
N ARG A 262 6.27 0.74 -15.40
CA ARG A 262 6.70 -0.61 -15.01
C ARG A 262 6.01 -1.71 -15.82
N VAL A 263 4.70 -1.58 -16.07
CA VAL A 263 3.96 -2.51 -16.92
C VAL A 263 4.50 -2.48 -18.35
N LYS A 264 4.73 -1.28 -18.92
CA LYS A 264 5.27 -1.14 -20.28
C LYS A 264 6.68 -1.70 -20.40
N GLU A 265 7.55 -1.44 -19.44
CA GLU A 265 8.89 -2.02 -19.38
C GLU A 265 8.84 -3.55 -19.32
N GLN A 266 7.96 -4.11 -18.48
CA GLN A 266 7.78 -5.56 -18.39
C GLN A 266 7.26 -6.15 -19.70
N ASN A 267 6.32 -5.48 -20.36
CA ASN A 267 5.80 -5.89 -21.67
C ASN A 267 6.90 -5.84 -22.75
N VAL A 268 7.73 -4.79 -22.77
CA VAL A 268 8.87 -4.69 -23.71
C VAL A 268 9.90 -5.77 -23.45
N LYS A 269 10.27 -6.03 -22.18
CA LYS A 269 11.17 -7.14 -21.81
C LYS A 269 10.60 -8.49 -22.23
N THR A 270 9.30 -8.69 -22.03
CA THR A 270 8.61 -9.92 -22.45
C THR A 270 8.63 -10.06 -23.96
N ALA A 271 8.32 -8.99 -24.72
CA ALA A 271 8.37 -9.00 -26.18
C ALA A 271 9.79 -9.25 -26.72
N GLN A 272 10.82 -8.64 -26.11
CA GLN A 272 12.22 -8.91 -26.45
C GLN A 272 12.60 -10.36 -26.18
N TYR A 273 12.17 -10.92 -25.04
CA TYR A 273 12.40 -12.32 -24.70
C TYR A 273 11.74 -13.27 -25.69
N VAL A 274 10.47 -13.02 -26.04
CA VAL A 274 9.74 -13.81 -27.06
C VAL A 274 10.45 -13.73 -28.41
N ALA A 275 10.82 -12.53 -28.87
CA ALA A 275 11.55 -12.36 -30.13
C ALA A 275 12.90 -13.08 -30.14
N GLN A 276 13.64 -13.07 -29.02
CA GLN A 276 14.89 -13.84 -28.90
C GLN A 276 14.64 -15.34 -28.98
N GLN A 277 13.59 -15.84 -28.33
CA GLN A 277 13.21 -17.26 -28.42
C GLN A 277 12.81 -17.65 -29.85
N GLU A 278 12.05 -16.81 -30.56
CA GLU A 278 11.70 -17.04 -31.95
C GLU A 278 12.93 -17.12 -32.87
N VAL A 279 13.93 -16.26 -32.66
CA VAL A 279 15.21 -16.33 -33.41
C VAL A 279 15.97 -17.63 -33.09
N ILE A 280 16.02 -18.04 -31.83
CA ILE A 280 16.66 -19.29 -31.41
C ILE A 280 15.94 -20.49 -32.03
N GLU A 281 14.60 -20.52 -31.98
CA GLU A 281 13.80 -21.57 -32.61
C GLU A 281 13.97 -21.59 -34.12
N ALA A 282 13.93 -20.44 -34.79
CA ALA A 282 14.14 -20.35 -36.24
C ALA A 282 15.53 -20.87 -36.64
N ARG A 283 16.56 -20.51 -35.86
CA ARG A 283 17.91 -21.03 -36.06
C ARG A 283 17.99 -22.53 -35.82
N ALA A 284 17.40 -23.05 -34.74
CA ALA A 284 17.38 -24.48 -34.45
C ALA A 284 16.62 -25.27 -35.53
N ARG A 285 15.52 -24.72 -36.07
CA ARG A 285 14.78 -25.31 -37.20
C ARG A 285 15.62 -25.31 -38.47
N ALA A 286 16.30 -24.21 -38.79
CA ALA A 286 17.18 -24.13 -39.95
C ALA A 286 18.37 -25.11 -39.85
N GLU A 287 18.98 -25.24 -38.66
CA GLU A 287 20.04 -26.21 -38.40
C GLU A 287 19.53 -27.65 -38.48
N ALA A 288 18.33 -27.94 -37.97
CA ALA A 288 17.70 -29.26 -38.10
C ALA A 288 17.33 -29.61 -39.54
N GLU A 289 16.85 -28.65 -40.33
CA GLU A 289 16.58 -28.83 -41.77
C GLU A 289 17.88 -29.04 -42.56
N ALA A 290 18.93 -28.28 -42.26
CA ALA A 290 20.26 -28.49 -42.84
C ALA A 290 20.81 -29.89 -42.48
N ALA A 291 20.69 -30.33 -41.23
CA ALA A 291 21.10 -31.66 -40.82
C ALA A 291 20.30 -32.76 -41.53
N LYS A 292 18.97 -32.57 -41.68
CA LYS A 292 18.12 -33.48 -42.45
C LYS A 292 18.52 -33.54 -43.91
N SER A 293 18.80 -32.41 -44.56
CA SER A 293 19.20 -32.37 -45.98
C SER A 293 20.56 -33.01 -46.21
N ILE A 294 21.51 -32.84 -45.29
CA ILE A 294 22.79 -33.55 -45.31
C ILE A 294 22.58 -35.05 -45.14
N ALA A 295 21.77 -35.47 -44.16
CA ALA A 295 21.48 -36.89 -43.93
C ALA A 295 20.74 -37.54 -45.13
N THR A 296 19.81 -36.83 -45.77
CA THR A 296 19.14 -37.33 -46.99
C THR A 296 20.11 -37.39 -48.16
N ALA A 297 21.01 -36.42 -48.33
CA ALA A 297 22.06 -36.48 -49.36
C ALA A 297 23.02 -37.65 -49.12
N GLU A 298 23.47 -37.89 -47.89
CA GLU A 298 24.32 -39.03 -47.54
C GLU A 298 23.64 -40.39 -47.77
N THR A 299 22.36 -40.51 -47.38
CA THR A 299 21.59 -41.74 -47.62
C THR A 299 21.36 -41.98 -49.11
N GLN A 300 21.10 -40.93 -49.90
CA GLN A 300 21.03 -41.03 -51.36
C GLN A 300 22.38 -41.43 -51.98
N GLN A 301 23.49 -40.88 -51.49
CA GLN A 301 24.83 -41.24 -51.96
C GLN A 301 25.17 -42.70 -51.62
N LYS A 302 24.84 -43.16 -50.41
CA LYS A 302 24.97 -44.57 -50.00
C LYS A 302 24.07 -45.48 -50.84
N ALA A 303 22.82 -45.09 -51.11
CA ALA A 303 21.93 -45.84 -51.97
C ALA A 303 22.44 -45.93 -53.42
N ALA A 304 22.96 -44.83 -53.97
CA ALA A 304 23.54 -44.78 -55.31
C ALA A 304 24.80 -45.66 -55.42
N THR A 305 25.66 -45.65 -54.40
CA THR A 305 26.86 -46.51 -54.37
C THR A 305 26.52 -47.98 -54.25
N VAL A 306 25.54 -48.36 -53.42
CA VAL A 306 25.04 -49.74 -53.33
C VAL A 306 24.38 -50.17 -54.64
N ALA A 307 23.55 -49.31 -55.25
CA ALA A 307 22.94 -49.59 -56.55
C ALA A 307 23.99 -49.75 -57.66
N ALA A 308 25.05 -48.95 -57.66
CA ALA A 308 26.17 -49.08 -58.60
C ALA A 308 26.94 -50.40 -58.39
N GLN A 309 27.16 -50.82 -57.14
CA GLN A 309 27.78 -52.11 -56.82
C GLN A 309 26.89 -53.28 -57.25
N GLN A 310 25.59 -53.22 -56.99
CA GLN A 310 24.63 -54.24 -57.46
C GLN A 310 24.57 -54.30 -58.98
N SER A 311 24.56 -53.15 -59.66
CA SER A 311 24.61 -53.08 -61.13
C SER A 311 25.90 -53.68 -61.69
N LYS A 312 27.04 -53.45 -61.02
CA LYS A 312 28.32 -54.08 -61.39
C LYS A 312 28.29 -55.60 -61.22
N LEU A 313 27.75 -56.10 -60.11
CA LEU A 313 27.58 -57.53 -59.85
C LEU A 313 26.61 -58.17 -60.86
N ALA A 314 25.48 -57.52 -61.15
CA ALA A 314 24.53 -57.95 -62.17
C ALA A 314 25.15 -57.91 -63.58
N GLY A 315 26.00 -56.92 -63.87
CA GLY A 315 26.77 -56.83 -65.10
C GLY A 315 27.76 -57.99 -65.25
N ILE A 316 28.49 -58.35 -64.19
CA ILE A 316 29.39 -59.52 -64.19
C ILE A 316 28.60 -60.80 -64.41
N ALA A 317 27.48 -60.99 -63.70
CA ALA A 317 26.62 -62.16 -63.87
C ALA A 317 26.03 -62.27 -65.29
N ARG A 318 25.64 -61.14 -65.91
CA ARG A 318 25.20 -61.11 -67.32
C ARG A 318 26.32 -61.47 -68.28
N VAL A 319 27.53 -60.94 -68.08
CA VAL A 319 28.69 -61.26 -68.93
C VAL A 319 29.07 -62.72 -68.80
N GLU A 320 28.99 -63.31 -67.62
CA GLU A 320 29.26 -64.73 -67.37
C GLU A 320 28.20 -65.62 -68.04
N SER A 321 26.91 -65.29 -67.90
CA SER A 321 25.83 -65.95 -68.62
C SER A 321 25.96 -65.83 -70.14
N ASP A 322 26.28 -64.64 -70.67
CA ASP A 322 26.53 -64.42 -72.10
C ASP A 322 27.74 -65.22 -72.58
N ARG A 323 28.75 -65.43 -71.73
CA ARG A 323 29.94 -66.23 -72.06
C ARG A 323 29.59 -67.71 -72.15
N GLU A 324 28.76 -68.23 -71.24
CA GLU A 324 28.24 -69.60 -71.30
C GLU A 324 27.37 -69.83 -72.54
N VAL A 325 26.47 -68.88 -72.86
CA VAL A 325 25.64 -68.94 -74.09
C VAL A 325 26.51 -68.89 -75.35
N LYS A 326 27.55 -68.05 -75.37
CA LYS A 326 28.50 -67.99 -76.50
C LYS A 326 29.31 -69.27 -76.65
N LEU A 327 29.73 -69.90 -75.55
CA LEU A 327 30.41 -71.20 -75.61
C LEU A 327 29.48 -72.29 -76.17
N ALA A 328 28.23 -72.35 -75.70
CA ALA A 328 27.24 -73.31 -76.19
C ALA A 328 26.91 -73.10 -77.69
N THR A 329 26.79 -71.85 -78.14
CA THR A 329 26.56 -71.54 -79.56
C THR A 329 27.76 -71.85 -80.45
N VAL A 330 29.00 -71.66 -79.98
CA VAL A 330 30.22 -72.06 -80.70
C VAL A 330 30.35 -73.57 -80.82
N GLU A 331 30.01 -74.33 -79.78
CA GLU A 331 29.98 -75.80 -79.84
C GLU A 331 28.92 -76.29 -80.83
N GLN A 332 27.74 -75.67 -80.83
CA GLN A 332 26.68 -75.96 -81.80
C GLN A 332 27.13 -75.61 -83.23
N ALA A 333 27.79 -74.47 -83.43
CA ALA A 333 28.31 -74.05 -84.73
C ALA A 333 29.37 -75.02 -85.26
N LYS A 334 30.29 -75.50 -84.41
CA LYS A 334 31.27 -76.53 -84.79
C LYS A 334 30.61 -77.85 -85.22
N ALA A 335 29.55 -78.28 -84.54
CA ALA A 335 28.80 -79.48 -84.93
C ALA A 335 28.13 -79.31 -86.30
N VAL A 336 27.60 -78.11 -86.59
CA VAL A 336 26.99 -77.78 -87.89
C VAL A 336 28.04 -77.65 -89.00
N GLU A 337 29.22 -77.11 -88.71
CA GLU A 337 30.31 -76.96 -89.69
C GLU A 337 30.88 -78.31 -90.15
N VAL A 338 31.03 -79.28 -89.22
CA VAL A 338 31.41 -80.66 -89.57
C VAL A 338 30.36 -81.34 -90.45
N ALA A 339 29.06 -81.08 -90.21
CA ALA A 339 27.98 -81.58 -91.05
C ALA A 339 27.95 -80.92 -92.44
N ASN A 340 28.28 -79.63 -92.52
CA ASN A 340 28.34 -78.89 -93.78
C ASN A 340 29.57 -79.24 -94.61
N GLN A 341 30.74 -79.48 -94.02
CA GLN A 341 31.94 -79.92 -94.76
C GLN A 341 31.74 -81.27 -95.48
N MET A 342 30.97 -82.19 -94.89
CA MET A 342 30.56 -83.44 -95.55
C MET A 342 29.62 -83.20 -96.74
N ARG A 343 28.82 -82.13 -96.68
CA ARG A 343 27.87 -81.73 -97.73
C ARG A 343 28.55 -80.93 -98.86
N GLU A 344 29.58 -80.16 -98.54
CA GLU A 344 30.34 -79.31 -99.45
C GLU A 344 31.24 -80.11 -100.39
N GLN A 345 31.81 -81.23 -99.93
CA GLN A 345 32.54 -82.18 -100.79
C GLN A 345 31.63 -82.83 -101.86
N ALA A 346 30.33 -82.96 -101.60
CA ALA A 346 29.36 -83.48 -102.58
C ALA A 346 28.87 -82.42 -103.58
N ALA A 347 28.90 -81.12 -103.21
CA ALA A 347 28.42 -80.01 -104.06
C ALA A 347 29.49 -79.47 -105.04
N GLN A 348 30.78 -79.66 -104.73
CA GLN A 348 31.89 -79.19 -105.59
C GLN A 348 32.00 -79.91 -106.95
N ILE A 349 31.34 -81.06 -107.12
CA ILE A 349 31.26 -81.77 -108.43
C ILE A 349 30.16 -81.16 -109.34
N ALA A 350 29.17 -80.46 -108.78
CA ALA A 350 28.03 -79.91 -109.54
C ALA A 350 28.17 -78.42 -109.93
N ALA A 351 29.09 -77.69 -109.29
CA ALA A 351 29.21 -76.23 -109.44
C ALA A 351 29.97 -75.75 -110.70
N VAL A 352 30.72 -76.62 -111.38
CA VAL A 352 31.48 -76.25 -112.60
C VAL A 352 30.59 -76.07 -113.84
N ALA A 353 29.30 -76.44 -113.79
CA ALA A 353 28.38 -76.36 -114.93
C ALA A 353 27.53 -75.07 -114.99
N LYS A 354 27.58 -74.18 -113.99
CA LYS A 354 26.59 -73.09 -113.83
C LYS A 354 27.18 -71.68 -113.67
N GLU A 355 28.36 -71.44 -114.26
CA GLU A 355 29.08 -70.15 -114.14
C GLU A 355 29.05 -69.29 -115.43
N LYS A 356 28.10 -69.51 -116.35
CA LYS A 356 28.02 -68.74 -117.61
C LYS A 356 26.73 -67.96 -117.87
N ALA A 357 25.84 -67.78 -116.89
CA ALA A 357 24.48 -67.37 -117.21
C ALA A 357 24.05 -65.91 -116.95
N VAL A 358 24.61 -65.12 -116.04
CA VAL A 358 23.95 -63.83 -115.72
C VAL A 358 24.92 -62.70 -115.36
N GLN A 359 25.46 -62.06 -116.41
CA GLN A 359 26.12 -60.74 -116.37
C GLN A 359 25.27 -59.62 -117.01
N LEU A 360 23.95 -59.76 -117.09
CA LEU A 360 23.05 -58.76 -117.70
C LEU A 360 21.89 -58.41 -116.75
N ALA A 361 22.13 -57.47 -115.83
CA ALA A 361 21.07 -56.73 -115.10
C ALA A 361 21.60 -55.40 -114.52
N LYS A 362 22.56 -54.77 -115.22
CA LYS A 362 23.09 -53.44 -114.90
C LYS A 362 22.74 -52.46 -116.02
N ARG A 363 21.45 -52.17 -116.25
CA ARG A 363 21.05 -51.02 -117.09
C ARG A 363 19.58 -50.57 -117.02
N ASP A 364 18.98 -50.50 -115.84
CA ASP A 364 17.74 -49.74 -115.58
C ASP A 364 17.91 -49.22 -114.15
N GLN A 365 17.93 -47.93 -113.77
CA GLN A 365 17.04 -46.84 -114.14
C GLN A 365 17.78 -45.51 -113.88
N LEU A 366 18.56 -45.04 -114.87
CA LEU A 366 19.05 -43.65 -114.96
C LEU A 366 17.92 -42.68 -115.39
N ILE A 367 16.69 -42.90 -114.92
CA ILE A 367 15.50 -42.10 -115.26
C ILE A 367 14.92 -41.38 -114.03
N ALA A 368 15.28 -41.79 -112.80
CA ALA A 368 14.75 -41.16 -111.57
C ALA A 368 15.33 -39.76 -111.25
N ILE A 369 16.27 -39.26 -112.05
CA ILE A 369 17.00 -38.01 -111.78
C ILE A 369 16.25 -36.76 -112.29
N ALA A 370 15.26 -36.91 -113.19
CA ALA A 370 14.56 -35.76 -113.78
C ALA A 370 13.35 -35.23 -112.97
N GLU A 371 12.79 -36.01 -112.03
CA GLU A 371 11.63 -35.58 -111.23
C GLU A 371 12.02 -34.88 -109.92
N ALA A 372 13.28 -34.97 -109.51
CA ALA A 372 13.77 -34.40 -108.26
C ALA A 372 13.99 -32.87 -108.29
N GLU A 373 14.03 -32.23 -109.48
CA GLU A 373 14.26 -30.79 -109.59
C GLU A 373 12.98 -29.95 -109.42
N LYS A 374 11.79 -30.52 -109.63
CA LYS A 374 10.52 -29.78 -109.41
C LYS A 374 10.14 -29.62 -107.92
N ARG A 375 10.75 -30.40 -107.01
CA ARG A 375 10.49 -30.28 -105.56
C ARG A 375 11.36 -29.23 -104.85
N ARG A 376 12.41 -28.70 -105.50
CA ARG A 376 13.29 -27.67 -104.89
C ARG A 376 12.68 -26.27 -104.91
N ALA A 377 11.81 -25.95 -105.87
CA ALA A 377 11.23 -24.61 -106.00
C ALA A 377 10.08 -24.30 -105.01
N ALA A 378 9.52 -25.30 -104.33
CA ALA A 378 8.39 -25.09 -103.39
C ALA A 378 8.83 -24.87 -101.94
N ALA A 379 10.07 -25.24 -101.58
CA ALA A 379 10.57 -25.14 -100.20
C ALA A 379 11.25 -23.80 -99.87
N GLU A 380 11.62 -23.01 -100.89
CA GLU A 380 12.27 -21.69 -100.68
C GLU A 380 11.28 -20.56 -100.35
N ALA A 381 9.98 -20.75 -100.60
CA ALA A 381 8.95 -19.75 -100.29
C ALA A 381 8.52 -19.74 -98.81
N GLU A 382 8.71 -20.84 -98.07
CA GLU A 382 8.25 -20.98 -96.68
C GLU A 382 9.28 -20.47 -95.66
N GLN A 383 10.57 -20.43 -96.01
CA GLN A 383 11.62 -19.90 -95.14
C GLN A 383 11.66 -18.36 -95.08
N LEU A 384 11.17 -17.67 -96.11
CA LEU A 384 11.16 -16.20 -96.18
C LEU A 384 10.10 -15.53 -95.29
N MET A 385 9.04 -16.24 -94.91
CA MET A 385 8.00 -15.71 -94.01
C MET A 385 8.39 -15.82 -92.53
N THR A 386 9.29 -16.75 -92.17
CA THR A 386 9.73 -16.96 -90.78
C THR A 386 10.88 -16.00 -90.38
N GLU A 387 11.68 -15.52 -91.33
CA GLU A 387 12.74 -14.52 -91.06
C GLU A 387 12.22 -13.09 -90.82
N GLN A 388 11.01 -12.77 -91.31
CA GLN A 388 10.39 -11.45 -91.13
C GLN A 388 9.81 -11.26 -89.70
N GLU A 389 9.29 -12.32 -89.08
CA GLU A 389 8.75 -12.25 -87.70
C GLU A 389 9.86 -12.16 -86.64
N ARG A 390 11.05 -12.71 -86.92
CA ARG A 390 12.18 -12.67 -85.99
C ARG A 390 12.90 -11.31 -85.94
N LYS A 391 12.90 -10.55 -87.05
CA LYS A 391 13.49 -9.20 -87.12
C LYS A 391 12.62 -8.10 -86.50
N ALA A 392 11.31 -8.33 -86.33
CA ALA A 392 10.42 -7.45 -85.56
C ALA A 392 10.56 -7.63 -84.04
N ALA A 393 10.89 -8.84 -83.57
CA ALA A 393 11.09 -9.14 -82.16
C ALA A 393 12.43 -8.63 -81.59
N GLU A 394 13.49 -8.55 -82.41
CA GLU A 394 14.82 -8.07 -81.98
C GLU A 394 14.87 -6.53 -81.84
N GLN A 395 14.00 -5.76 -82.51
CA GLN A 395 13.95 -4.29 -82.36
C GLN A 395 13.11 -3.79 -81.17
N ALA A 396 12.28 -4.63 -80.55
CA ALA A 396 11.49 -4.25 -79.37
C ALA A 396 12.29 -4.35 -78.04
N VAL A 397 13.42 -5.07 -78.02
CA VAL A 397 14.21 -5.32 -76.80
C VAL A 397 15.28 -4.23 -76.59
N LEU A 398 15.82 -3.64 -77.67
CA LEU A 398 16.83 -2.57 -77.58
C LEU A 398 16.27 -1.21 -77.11
N THR A 399 14.95 -0.99 -77.16
CA THR A 399 14.33 0.27 -76.73
C THR A 399 13.89 0.27 -75.26
N VAL A 400 13.80 -0.90 -74.62
CA VAL A 400 13.35 -1.02 -73.21
C VAL A 400 14.53 -0.91 -72.23
N GLU A 401 15.73 -1.36 -72.60
CA GLU A 401 16.92 -1.23 -71.74
C GLU A 401 17.45 0.22 -71.63
N VAL A 402 17.32 1.03 -72.68
CA VAL A 402 17.80 2.44 -72.67
C VAL A 402 16.78 3.38 -72.01
N ARG A 403 15.47 3.08 -72.04
CA ARG A 403 14.44 3.90 -71.38
C ARG A 403 14.31 3.58 -69.88
N ALA A 404 14.42 2.31 -69.49
CA ALA A 404 14.35 1.89 -68.09
C ALA A 404 15.60 2.27 -67.27
N THR A 405 16.76 2.46 -67.90
CA THR A 405 17.97 2.96 -67.22
C THR A 405 17.93 4.48 -67.03
N ALA A 406 17.41 5.23 -68.00
CA ALA A 406 17.26 6.69 -67.91
C ALA A 406 16.14 7.13 -66.94
N GLU A 407 15.01 6.42 -66.85
CA GLU A 407 13.93 6.73 -65.90
C GLU A 407 14.35 6.38 -64.45
N ARG A 408 15.12 5.31 -64.25
CA ARG A 408 15.62 4.89 -62.93
C ARG A 408 16.76 5.78 -62.42
N GLU A 409 17.56 6.39 -63.30
CA GLU A 409 18.52 7.45 -62.93
C GLU A 409 17.85 8.80 -62.64
N LYS A 410 16.79 9.16 -63.38
CA LYS A 410 15.96 10.34 -63.05
C LYS A 410 15.24 10.18 -61.71
N GLU A 411 14.66 9.02 -61.41
CA GLU A 411 14.05 8.74 -60.10
C GLU A 411 15.09 8.74 -58.98
N LYS A 412 16.27 8.14 -59.18
CA LYS A 412 17.36 8.23 -58.19
C LYS A 412 17.81 9.67 -57.95
N ALA A 413 17.89 10.50 -58.99
CA ALA A 413 18.27 11.91 -58.87
C ALA A 413 17.17 12.76 -58.19
N VAL A 414 15.90 12.49 -58.46
CA VAL A 414 14.75 13.15 -57.80
C VAL A 414 14.61 12.71 -56.34
N ILE A 415 14.79 11.41 -56.05
CA ILE A 415 14.79 10.87 -54.69
C ILE A 415 15.99 11.37 -53.90
N SER A 416 17.19 11.46 -54.49
CA SER A 416 18.37 11.99 -53.80
C SER A 416 18.26 13.49 -53.51
N THR A 417 17.67 14.27 -54.43
CA THR A 417 17.41 15.70 -54.21
C THR A 417 16.28 15.95 -53.22
N GLN A 418 15.21 15.15 -53.23
CA GLN A 418 14.15 15.20 -52.21
C GLN A 418 14.68 14.76 -50.83
N ALA A 419 15.52 13.72 -50.77
CA ALA A 419 16.16 13.27 -49.53
C ALA A 419 17.13 14.32 -48.97
N SER A 420 17.90 15.03 -49.80
CA SER A 420 18.78 16.11 -49.34
C SER A 420 18.01 17.34 -48.86
N VAL A 421 16.89 17.68 -49.51
CA VAL A 421 16.03 18.80 -49.10
C VAL A 421 15.31 18.47 -47.79
N GLU A 422 14.83 17.24 -47.61
CA GLU A 422 14.18 16.82 -46.37
C GLU A 422 15.20 16.68 -45.22
N GLN A 423 16.42 16.20 -45.49
CA GLN A 423 17.52 16.22 -44.50
C GLN A 423 17.89 17.64 -44.07
N GLN A 424 18.00 18.58 -45.02
CA GLN A 424 18.25 19.99 -44.69
C GLN A 424 17.10 20.61 -43.91
N ARG A 425 15.85 20.30 -44.25
CA ARG A 425 14.66 20.76 -43.50
C ARG A 425 14.65 20.22 -42.07
N ILE A 426 14.99 18.95 -41.89
CA ILE A 426 15.09 18.32 -40.56
C ILE A 426 16.25 18.90 -39.76
N GLU A 427 17.40 19.15 -40.40
CA GLU A 427 18.56 19.72 -39.74
C GLU A 427 18.31 21.18 -39.31
N GLU A 428 17.66 21.99 -40.15
CA GLU A 428 17.24 23.35 -39.81
C GLU A 428 16.17 23.36 -38.70
N GLN A 429 15.18 22.46 -38.75
CA GLN A 429 14.19 22.31 -37.68
C GLN A 429 14.82 21.85 -36.36
N MET A 430 15.73 20.87 -36.41
CA MET A 430 16.46 20.39 -35.23
C MET A 430 17.35 21.48 -34.65
N LEU A 431 18.04 22.27 -35.48
CA LEU A 431 18.85 23.40 -35.01
C LEU A 431 17.99 24.51 -34.39
N ALA A 432 16.80 24.78 -34.96
CA ALA A 432 15.83 25.71 -34.39
C ALA A 432 15.25 25.21 -33.05
N ASP A 433 14.92 23.93 -32.96
CA ASP A 433 14.39 23.30 -31.74
C ASP A 433 15.46 23.20 -30.65
N VAL A 434 16.71 22.90 -31.00
CA VAL A 434 17.83 22.91 -30.07
C VAL A 434 18.11 24.33 -29.57
N ALA A 435 18.02 25.34 -30.43
CA ALA A 435 18.16 26.74 -30.02
C ALA A 435 17.03 27.20 -29.10
N ALA A 436 15.78 26.84 -29.41
CA ALA A 436 14.62 27.13 -28.57
C ALA A 436 14.71 26.41 -27.22
N TYR A 437 15.06 25.12 -27.22
CA TYR A 437 15.26 24.32 -26.02
C TYR A 437 16.43 24.83 -25.17
N ALA A 438 17.53 25.25 -25.79
CA ALA A 438 18.66 25.86 -25.09
C ALA A 438 18.28 27.21 -24.45
N GLN A 439 17.44 28.02 -25.09
CA GLN A 439 16.93 29.25 -24.48
C GLN A 439 15.98 28.97 -23.32
N VAL A 440 15.05 28.02 -23.46
CA VAL A 440 14.15 27.63 -22.37
C VAL A 440 14.96 27.07 -21.18
N LYS A 441 15.96 26.22 -21.43
CA LYS A 441 16.81 25.67 -20.37
C LYS A 441 17.71 26.70 -19.72
N ARG A 442 18.16 27.74 -20.45
CA ARG A 442 18.85 28.89 -19.85
C ARG A 442 17.90 29.69 -18.96
N ALA A 443 16.68 29.98 -19.42
CA ALA A 443 15.68 30.71 -18.64
C ALA A 443 15.26 29.94 -17.37
N GLU A 444 15.04 28.63 -17.47
CA GLU A 444 14.78 27.76 -16.31
C GLU A 444 15.99 27.70 -15.36
N GLY A 445 17.21 27.66 -15.89
CA GLY A 445 18.44 27.72 -15.11
C GLY A 445 18.60 29.05 -14.36
N GLU A 446 18.26 30.17 -15.00
CA GLU A 446 18.25 31.51 -14.40
C GLU A 446 17.17 31.64 -13.33
N GLN A 447 15.96 31.12 -13.55
CA GLN A 447 14.90 31.08 -12.54
C GLN A 447 15.32 30.23 -11.33
N ALA A 448 15.85 29.02 -11.56
CA ALA A 448 16.32 28.16 -10.49
C ALA A 448 17.51 28.77 -9.72
N ALA A 449 18.38 29.52 -10.41
CA ALA A 449 19.47 30.26 -9.77
C ALA A 449 18.93 31.44 -8.93
N ALA A 450 17.95 32.19 -9.44
CA ALA A 450 17.30 33.29 -8.73
C ALA A 450 16.54 32.81 -7.49
N GLU A 451 15.82 31.68 -7.59
CA GLU A 451 15.15 31.05 -6.45
C GLU A 451 16.14 30.60 -5.38
N LYS A 452 17.26 29.97 -5.78
CA LYS A 452 18.32 29.58 -4.84
C LYS A 452 18.99 30.79 -4.19
N GLN A 453 19.16 31.90 -4.91
CA GLN A 453 19.66 33.15 -4.34
C GLN A 453 18.66 33.78 -3.38
N ALA A 454 17.37 33.77 -3.70
CA ALA A 454 16.31 34.25 -2.81
C ALA A 454 16.24 33.42 -1.52
N LEU A 455 16.28 32.09 -1.63
CA LEU A 455 16.34 31.19 -0.47
C LEU A 455 17.61 31.41 0.36
N ALA A 456 18.76 31.65 -0.28
CA ALA A 456 19.99 31.99 0.43
C ALA A 456 19.87 33.33 1.18
N GLN A 457 19.25 34.35 0.58
CA GLN A 457 19.00 35.63 1.25
C GLN A 457 18.03 35.50 2.43
N ILE A 458 16.96 34.71 2.29
CA ILE A 458 16.03 34.42 3.38
C ILE A 458 16.76 33.73 4.53
N ARG A 459 17.57 32.70 4.24
CA ARG A 459 18.36 32.02 5.27
C ARG A 459 19.38 32.92 5.95
N LEU A 460 20.04 33.82 5.20
CA LEU A 460 20.95 34.81 5.78
C LEU A 460 20.19 35.82 6.65
N ALA A 461 18.99 36.24 6.24
CA ALA A 461 18.15 37.14 7.02
C ALA A 461 17.62 36.47 8.31
N GLU A 462 17.24 35.20 8.24
CA GLU A 462 16.84 34.39 9.40
C GLU A 462 18.01 34.18 10.36
N ALA A 463 19.20 33.84 9.84
CA ALA A 463 20.42 33.71 10.65
C ALA A 463 20.80 35.04 11.31
N ALA A 464 20.67 36.17 10.61
CA ALA A 464 20.91 37.49 11.17
C ALA A 464 19.87 37.89 12.23
N LYS A 465 18.60 37.50 12.04
CA LYS A 465 17.54 37.69 13.05
C LYS A 465 17.85 36.89 14.31
N GLN A 466 18.21 35.61 14.18
CA GLN A 466 18.58 34.76 15.31
C GLN A 466 19.83 35.26 16.02
N ALA A 467 20.84 35.74 15.29
CA ALA A 467 22.03 36.36 15.89
C ALA A 467 21.67 37.60 16.74
N LYS A 468 20.79 38.47 16.23
CA LYS A 468 20.32 39.65 16.97
C LYS A 468 19.42 39.30 18.17
N GLU A 469 18.62 38.24 18.09
CA GLU A 469 17.84 37.75 19.24
C GLU A 469 18.77 37.23 20.34
N LEU A 470 19.80 36.48 19.98
CA LEU A 470 20.82 35.98 20.92
C LEU A 470 21.66 37.12 21.52
N GLU A 471 22.04 38.13 20.74
CA GLU A 471 22.69 39.35 21.27
C GLU A 471 21.75 40.13 22.20
N ALA A 472 20.46 40.25 21.89
CA ALA A 472 19.48 40.90 22.76
C ALA A 472 19.24 40.12 24.05
N GLU A 473 19.29 38.78 24.02
CA GLU A 473 19.26 37.94 25.21
C GLU A 473 20.54 38.07 26.04
N ALA A 474 21.70 38.14 25.40
CA ALA A 474 22.98 38.41 26.07
C ALA A 474 22.98 39.80 26.74
N ASP A 475 22.48 40.84 26.06
CA ASP A 475 22.34 42.19 26.61
C ASP A 475 21.33 42.26 27.75
N ARG A 476 20.24 41.48 27.68
CA ARG A 476 19.27 41.34 28.79
C ARG A 476 19.90 40.61 29.97
N ALA A 477 20.75 39.61 29.73
CA ALA A 477 21.48 38.91 30.79
C ALA A 477 22.51 39.83 31.48
N VAL A 478 23.16 40.74 30.74
CA VAL A 478 24.08 41.75 31.30
C VAL A 478 23.32 42.84 32.07
N LYS A 479 22.14 43.27 31.60
CA LYS A 479 21.30 44.29 32.28
C LYS A 479 20.52 43.77 33.48
N MET A 480 20.45 42.44 33.68
CA MET A 480 19.83 41.78 34.84
C MET A 480 20.80 41.60 36.03
N VAL A 481 21.92 42.32 36.04
CA VAL A 481 22.74 42.51 37.25
C VAL A 481 22.35 43.82 37.91
N PRO A 482 21.42 43.84 38.89
CA PRO A 482 21.19 45.02 39.68
C PRO A 482 22.41 45.29 40.56
N VAL A 483 22.95 46.49 40.40
CA VAL A 483 23.66 47.23 41.43
C VAL A 483 22.76 47.25 42.67
N ASN A 484 23.20 46.58 43.73
CA ASN A 484 22.94 47.00 45.10
C ASN A 484 24.09 46.52 45.97
N VAL A 485 25.04 47.42 46.14
CA VAL A 485 26.12 47.35 47.12
C VAL A 485 25.61 48.07 48.37
N ALA A 486 25.11 47.33 49.36
CA ALA A 486 25.05 47.77 50.76
C ALA A 486 24.66 46.59 51.66
N GLN A 487 25.63 46.13 52.47
CA GLN A 487 25.49 45.22 53.63
C GLN A 487 25.05 43.80 53.22
N GLU A 488 25.90 42.77 53.24
CA GLU A 488 26.56 42.25 54.43
C GLU A 488 27.69 41.32 53.97
N GLN A 489 28.89 41.55 54.51
CA GLN A 489 29.96 40.60 54.41
C GLN A 489 29.64 39.39 55.30
N VAL A 490 30.15 38.23 54.85
CA VAL A 490 30.66 37.07 55.62
C VAL A 490 29.97 35.76 55.22
N LYS A 491 30.47 35.18 54.12
CA LYS A 491 31.08 33.83 54.08
C LYS A 491 31.50 33.52 52.65
N VAL A 492 32.76 33.85 52.39
CA VAL A 492 33.55 33.23 51.33
C VAL A 492 33.81 31.78 51.73
N GLN A 493 33.82 30.89 50.74
CA GLN A 493 34.02 29.42 50.81
C GLN A 493 32.75 28.62 51.07
N ASP A 494 31.93 28.43 50.03
CA ASP A 494 31.71 27.10 49.45
C ASP A 494 30.90 27.21 48.15
N ALA A 495 31.18 26.29 47.22
CA ALA A 495 30.52 26.09 45.92
C ALA A 495 31.01 26.91 44.70
N GLN A 496 32.34 27.03 44.55
CA GLN A 496 33.00 27.07 43.22
C GLN A 496 32.86 25.74 42.43
N ILE A 497 31.89 24.89 42.76
CA ILE A 497 31.71 23.55 42.20
C ILE A 497 30.53 23.51 41.22
N THR A 498 29.54 24.40 41.34
CA THR A 498 28.31 24.34 40.51
C THR A 498 28.51 24.88 39.08
N VAL A 499 29.45 25.81 38.88
CA VAL A 499 29.72 26.37 37.54
C VAL A 499 30.59 25.42 36.71
N LYS A 500 31.52 24.68 37.33
CA LYS A 500 32.29 23.64 36.64
C LYS A 500 31.45 22.42 36.24
N ILE A 501 30.39 22.09 36.99
CA ILE A 501 29.49 20.98 36.65
C ILE A 501 28.67 21.29 35.40
N ARG A 502 28.20 22.54 35.21
CA ARG A 502 27.46 22.93 33.99
C ARG A 502 28.34 22.99 32.75
N ASP A 503 29.59 23.43 32.88
CA ASP A 503 30.54 23.44 31.75
C ASP A 503 31.03 22.01 31.38
N LEU A 504 31.14 21.11 32.36
CA LEU A 504 31.49 19.70 32.13
C LEU A 504 30.32 18.85 31.59
N GLU A 505 29.07 19.14 31.95
CA GLU A 505 27.89 18.48 31.39
C GLU A 505 27.66 18.83 29.92
N GLY A 506 27.98 20.07 29.52
CA GLY A 506 27.99 20.49 28.12
C GLY A 506 29.04 19.70 27.33
N GLN A 507 30.29 19.65 27.81
CA GLN A 507 31.38 18.97 27.12
C GLN A 507 31.20 17.44 27.07
N ALA A 508 30.66 16.80 28.13
CA ALA A 508 30.43 15.35 28.16
C ALA A 508 29.33 14.90 27.19
N ARG A 509 28.29 15.71 26.94
CA ARG A 509 27.25 15.40 25.95
C ARG A 509 27.78 15.49 24.51
N PHE A 510 28.59 16.50 24.20
CA PHE A 510 29.23 16.60 22.88
C PHE A 510 30.24 15.47 22.65
N GLU A 511 30.99 15.08 23.68
CA GLU A 511 31.95 13.98 23.57
C GLU A 511 31.25 12.61 23.43
N LYS A 512 30.09 12.42 24.09
CA LYS A 512 29.28 11.21 23.94
C LYS A 512 28.67 11.10 22.54
N ILE A 513 28.10 12.19 22.01
CA ILE A 513 27.55 12.23 20.65
C ILE A 513 28.67 12.04 19.61
N ALA A 514 29.84 12.66 19.81
CA ALA A 514 30.99 12.48 18.92
C ALA A 514 31.54 11.05 18.95
N ARG A 515 31.57 10.40 20.12
CA ARG A 515 31.95 8.98 20.25
C ARG A 515 30.92 8.05 19.63
N GLU A 516 29.63 8.28 19.84
CA GLU A 516 28.55 7.50 19.21
C GLU A 516 28.62 7.61 17.68
N LEU A 517 28.84 8.82 17.16
CA LEU A 517 29.05 9.04 15.72
C LEU A 517 30.33 8.36 15.21
N GLN A 518 31.44 8.37 15.96
CA GLN A 518 32.66 7.64 15.59
C GLN A 518 32.46 6.13 15.62
N VAL A 519 31.67 5.60 16.56
CA VAL A 519 31.33 4.17 16.61
C VAL A 519 30.41 3.78 15.45
N GLU A 520 29.44 4.62 15.08
CA GLU A 520 28.60 4.39 13.89
C GLU A 520 29.41 4.51 12.60
N LEU A 521 30.28 5.51 12.46
CA LEU A 521 31.16 5.65 11.31
C LEU A 521 32.14 4.46 11.21
N ALA A 522 32.69 3.99 12.32
CA ALA A 522 33.52 2.79 12.37
C ALA A 522 32.73 1.52 12.02
N ARG A 523 31.47 1.41 12.47
CA ARG A 523 30.57 0.30 12.11
C ARG A 523 30.24 0.31 10.63
N ILE A 524 29.93 1.48 10.06
CA ILE A 524 29.64 1.65 8.63
C ILE A 524 30.90 1.37 7.80
N ALA A 525 32.08 1.80 8.26
CA ALA A 525 33.35 1.49 7.60
C ALA A 525 33.65 -0.02 7.64
N ALA A 526 33.46 -0.68 8.79
CA ALA A 526 33.62 -2.12 8.94
C ALA A 526 32.60 -2.90 8.09
N GLU A 527 31.35 -2.45 8.00
CA GLU A 527 30.33 -3.07 7.16
C GLU A 527 30.61 -2.88 5.67
N LYS A 528 31.12 -1.70 5.28
CA LYS A 528 31.61 -1.41 3.93
C LYS A 528 32.78 -2.32 3.56
N GLU A 529 33.77 -2.48 4.45
CA GLU A 529 34.90 -3.38 4.23
C GLU A 529 34.48 -4.84 4.18
N ALA A 530 33.57 -5.28 5.07
CA ALA A 530 33.02 -6.63 5.04
C ALA A 530 32.27 -6.91 3.73
N ARG A 531 31.50 -5.94 3.22
CA ARG A 531 30.83 -6.08 1.91
C ARG A 531 31.81 -6.08 0.75
N ILE A 532 32.87 -5.26 0.79
CA ILE A 532 33.92 -5.26 -0.24
C ILE A 532 34.70 -6.59 -0.21
N ALA A 533 35.02 -7.11 0.97
CA ALA A 533 35.69 -8.39 1.15
C ALA A 533 34.80 -9.57 0.70
N ALA A 534 33.51 -9.55 1.04
CA ALA A 534 32.55 -10.55 0.59
C ALA A 534 32.36 -10.52 -0.93
N ALA A 535 32.28 -9.32 -1.53
CA ALA A 535 32.19 -9.16 -2.99
C ALA A 535 33.47 -9.63 -3.70
N ARG A 536 34.65 -9.36 -3.12
CA ARG A 536 35.94 -9.87 -3.64
C ARG A 536 36.05 -11.38 -3.50
N ALA A 537 35.73 -11.95 -2.35
CA ALA A 537 35.72 -13.39 -2.13
C ALA A 537 34.73 -14.11 -3.04
N PHE A 538 33.56 -13.53 -3.30
CA PHE A 538 32.58 -14.05 -4.27
C PHE A 538 33.11 -13.96 -5.71
N GLY A 539 33.71 -12.83 -6.09
CA GLY A 539 34.33 -12.66 -7.40
C GLY A 539 35.50 -13.61 -7.65
N GLU A 540 36.34 -13.83 -6.64
CA GLU A 540 37.49 -14.73 -6.68
C GLU A 540 37.06 -16.21 -6.65
N ALA A 541 35.99 -16.55 -5.92
CA ALA A 541 35.36 -17.87 -5.95
C ALA A 541 34.74 -18.17 -7.33
N LEU A 542 34.07 -17.20 -7.96
CA LEU A 542 33.54 -17.33 -9.31
C LEU A 542 34.64 -17.41 -10.38
N ALA A 543 35.75 -16.70 -10.19
CA ALA A 543 36.90 -16.73 -11.11
C ALA A 543 37.67 -18.07 -11.05
N ASN A 544 37.80 -18.66 -9.85
CA ASN A 544 38.46 -19.96 -9.67
C ASN A 544 37.54 -21.16 -9.98
N ALA A 545 36.22 -20.97 -10.00
CA ALA A 545 35.25 -21.99 -10.37
C ALA A 545 35.04 -22.02 -11.91
N LYS A 546 35.77 -22.89 -12.62
CA LYS A 546 35.46 -23.21 -14.02
C LYS A 546 34.14 -24.00 -14.09
N MET A 547 33.02 -23.29 -14.21
CA MET A 547 31.70 -23.89 -14.41
C MET A 547 31.11 -23.46 -15.77
N THR A 548 30.72 -24.44 -16.58
CA THR A 548 29.96 -24.21 -17.82
C THR A 548 28.47 -24.26 -17.50
N PHE A 549 27.78 -23.13 -17.67
CA PHE A 549 26.37 -22.98 -17.32
C PHE A 549 25.45 -23.51 -18.42
N TRP A 550 24.48 -24.36 -18.06
CA TRP A 550 23.32 -24.69 -18.88
C TRP A 550 22.04 -24.25 -18.15
N GLY A 551 21.34 -23.28 -18.74
CA GLY A 551 19.90 -23.03 -18.59
C GLY A 551 19.34 -22.59 -17.22
N ASP A 552 18.85 -21.35 -17.20
CA ASP A 552 17.85 -20.70 -16.32
C ASP A 552 18.42 -19.53 -15.46
N PRO A 553 18.00 -18.26 -15.70
CA PRO A 553 18.50 -17.08 -14.97
C PRO A 553 18.32 -17.15 -13.45
N THR A 554 17.37 -17.97 -12.98
CA THR A 554 17.09 -18.15 -11.55
C THR A 554 18.12 -19.03 -10.83
N ALA A 555 18.96 -19.77 -11.57
CA ALA A 555 19.97 -20.65 -10.99
C ALA A 555 21.13 -19.84 -10.36
N VAL A 556 21.55 -18.76 -11.02
CA VAL A 556 22.59 -17.85 -10.51
C VAL A 556 22.09 -17.11 -9.26
N GLU A 557 20.81 -16.73 -9.23
CA GLU A 557 20.20 -16.07 -8.08
C GLU A 557 20.03 -17.02 -6.89
N ARG A 558 19.64 -18.27 -7.13
CA ARG A 558 19.56 -19.29 -6.07
C ARG A 558 20.93 -19.67 -5.51
N MET A 559 21.93 -19.77 -6.39
CA MET A 559 23.30 -20.10 -6.00
C MET A 559 23.96 -18.95 -5.22
N SER A 560 23.76 -17.69 -5.65
CA SER A 560 24.28 -16.53 -4.91
C SER A 560 23.60 -16.42 -3.54
N ARG A 561 22.28 -16.62 -3.46
CA ARG A 561 21.53 -16.65 -2.20
C ARG A 561 22.00 -17.78 -1.28
N ALA A 562 22.25 -18.97 -1.81
CA ALA A 562 22.81 -20.10 -1.06
C ALA A 562 24.25 -19.87 -0.60
N PHE A 563 25.09 -19.23 -1.42
CA PHE A 563 26.47 -18.87 -1.07
C PHE A 563 26.51 -17.84 0.07
N PHE A 564 25.71 -16.78 -0.01
CA PHE A 564 25.64 -15.76 1.05
C PHE A 564 25.00 -16.31 2.33
N GLN A 565 24.01 -17.21 2.25
CA GLN A 565 23.47 -17.91 3.41
C GLN A 565 24.50 -18.88 4.04
N GLY A 566 25.29 -19.57 3.22
CA GLY A 566 26.38 -20.43 3.66
C GLY A 566 27.53 -19.67 4.33
N GLN A 567 27.91 -18.50 3.79
CA GLN A 567 28.89 -17.61 4.43
C GLN A 567 28.35 -16.99 5.73
N ALA A 568 27.07 -16.66 5.81
CA ALA A 568 26.47 -16.14 7.05
C ALA A 568 26.53 -17.17 8.20
N HIS A 569 26.38 -18.47 7.88
CA HIS A 569 26.64 -19.55 8.84
C HIS A 569 28.14 -19.72 9.17
N GLY A 570 29.03 -19.60 8.16
CA GLY A 570 30.48 -19.69 8.36
C GLY A 570 31.08 -18.55 9.18
N MET A 571 30.57 -17.33 9.04
CA MET A 571 30.99 -16.15 9.82
C MET A 571 30.50 -16.20 11.27
N TRP A 572 29.37 -16.87 11.56
CA TRP A 572 28.93 -17.12 12.93
C TRP A 572 29.83 -18.12 13.66
N VAL A 573 30.31 -19.16 12.97
CA VAL A 573 31.21 -20.16 13.57
C VAL A 573 32.63 -19.59 13.76
N GLY A 574 33.17 -18.88 12.76
CA GLY A 574 34.53 -18.29 12.85
C GLY A 574 34.63 -16.99 13.66
N GLY A 575 33.54 -16.21 13.74
CA GLY A 575 33.48 -14.96 14.51
C GLY A 575 33.34 -15.19 16.01
N LEU A 576 32.58 -16.22 16.44
CA LEU A 576 32.50 -16.63 17.85
C LEU A 576 33.82 -17.22 18.35
N GLU A 577 34.52 -17.98 17.51
CA GLU A 577 35.72 -18.73 17.91
C GLU A 577 36.94 -17.84 18.23
N ASN A 578 36.95 -16.61 17.72
CA ASN A 578 38.02 -15.61 17.88
C ASN A 578 37.67 -14.45 18.82
N THR A 579 36.41 -14.29 19.23
CA THR A 579 35.96 -13.18 20.10
C THR A 579 35.61 -13.60 21.53
N LEU A 580 35.65 -14.90 21.82
CA LEU A 580 35.37 -15.44 23.15
C LEU A 580 36.66 -15.55 23.99
N PRO A 581 36.66 -15.06 25.25
CA PRO A 581 37.73 -15.33 26.20
C PRO A 581 37.94 -16.84 26.39
N ALA A 582 39.18 -17.26 26.67
CA ALA A 582 39.56 -18.68 26.77
C ALA A 582 38.65 -19.51 27.70
N ASP A 583 38.09 -18.89 28.73
CA ASP A 583 37.20 -19.53 29.70
C ASP A 583 35.84 -19.93 29.12
N VAL A 584 35.34 -19.20 28.12
CA VAL A 584 34.06 -19.49 27.45
C VAL A 584 34.25 -20.56 26.37
N LYS A 585 35.45 -20.63 25.78
CA LYS A 585 35.84 -21.67 24.81
C LYS A 585 35.88 -23.07 25.46
N ALA A 586 36.22 -23.13 26.75
CA ALA A 586 36.17 -24.36 27.53
C ALA A 586 34.73 -24.81 27.86
N ALA A 587 33.86 -23.87 28.21
CA ALA A 587 32.45 -24.17 28.54
C ALA A 587 31.61 -24.59 27.32
N ALA A 588 31.91 -24.06 26.13
CA ALA A 588 31.25 -24.46 24.88
C ALA A 588 31.58 -25.91 24.46
N LYS A 589 32.72 -26.46 24.91
CA LYS A 589 33.15 -27.84 24.62
C LYS A 589 32.51 -28.90 25.54
N SER A 590 31.92 -28.52 26.67
CA SER A 590 31.41 -29.48 27.67
C SER A 590 29.92 -29.84 27.57
N GLY A 591 29.22 -29.40 26.52
CA GLY A 591 28.03 -30.09 26.02
C GLY A 591 26.77 -30.21 26.89
N ALA A 592 26.62 -29.53 28.03
CA ALA A 592 25.38 -29.64 28.82
C ALA A 592 24.96 -28.37 29.60
N SER A 593 23.71 -27.96 29.33
CA SER A 593 22.72 -27.33 30.24
C SER A 593 23.03 -26.03 31.02
N ALA A 594 23.90 -25.12 30.54
CA ALA A 594 24.18 -23.86 31.26
C ALA A 594 24.08 -22.58 30.40
N LEU A 595 23.28 -22.58 29.33
CA LEU A 595 23.17 -21.41 28.43
C LEU A 595 22.30 -20.28 29.00
N GLY A 596 21.25 -20.58 29.77
CA GLY A 596 20.37 -19.53 30.35
C GLY A 596 21.07 -18.63 31.37
N ALA A 597 21.90 -19.21 32.25
CA ALA A 597 22.61 -18.46 33.28
C ALA A 597 23.77 -17.62 32.73
N THR A 598 24.41 -18.08 31.65
CA THR A 598 25.56 -17.41 31.04
C THR A 598 25.15 -16.21 30.19
N VAL A 599 24.02 -16.30 29.48
CA VAL A 599 23.43 -15.17 28.75
C VAL A 599 22.90 -14.11 29.72
N ALA A 600 22.21 -14.52 30.79
CA ALA A 600 21.75 -13.58 31.83
C ALA A 600 22.91 -12.85 32.51
N ALA A 601 24.01 -13.54 32.81
CA ALA A 601 25.21 -12.93 33.39
C ALA A 601 25.95 -11.98 32.41
N ALA A 602 25.97 -12.30 31.12
CA ALA A 602 26.56 -11.44 30.09
C ALA A 602 25.74 -10.16 29.88
N VAL A 603 24.40 -10.27 29.86
CA VAL A 603 23.48 -9.12 29.77
C VAL A 603 23.57 -8.24 31.01
N LYS A 604 23.68 -8.83 32.21
CA LYS A 604 23.91 -8.07 33.46
C LYS A 604 25.22 -7.27 33.43
N LYS A 605 26.29 -7.83 32.84
CA LYS A 605 27.61 -7.17 32.80
C LYS A 605 27.74 -6.09 31.72
N VAL A 606 26.99 -6.20 30.62
CA VAL A 606 27.04 -5.25 29.50
C VAL A 606 25.95 -4.19 29.58
N LEU A 607 24.77 -4.53 30.11
CA LEU A 607 23.59 -3.67 30.11
C LEU A 607 23.06 -3.34 31.52
N GLY A 608 23.57 -3.98 32.58
CA GLY A 608 23.22 -3.67 33.98
C GLY A 608 21.83 -4.11 34.43
N ILE A 609 21.10 -4.88 33.62
CA ILE A 609 19.72 -5.31 33.88
C ILE A 609 19.71 -6.81 34.24
N GLU A 610 19.05 -7.18 35.35
CA GLU A 610 18.86 -8.58 35.76
C GLU A 610 17.63 -9.18 35.07
N ILE A 611 17.80 -10.34 34.43
CA ILE A 611 16.73 -11.08 33.74
C ILE A 611 16.68 -12.50 34.30
N ASP A 612 15.47 -12.99 34.52
CA ASP A 612 15.20 -14.33 35.07
C ASP A 612 15.61 -15.44 34.06
N PRO A 613 16.50 -16.40 34.44
CA PRO A 613 17.09 -17.36 33.50
C PRO A 613 16.09 -18.24 32.76
N ALA A 614 14.94 -18.52 33.37
CA ALA A 614 13.91 -19.40 32.80
C ALA A 614 13.16 -18.75 31.62
N ALA A 615 12.97 -17.42 31.64
CA ALA A 615 12.29 -16.68 30.58
C ALA A 615 13.16 -16.54 29.32
N ALA A 616 14.48 -16.41 29.49
CA ALA A 616 15.43 -16.34 28.40
C ALA A 616 15.54 -17.67 27.63
N GLU A 617 15.42 -18.80 28.33
CA GLU A 617 15.48 -20.13 27.71
C GLU A 617 14.18 -20.46 26.93
N ALA A 618 13.03 -19.97 27.39
CA ALA A 618 11.75 -20.12 26.69
C ALA A 618 11.69 -19.33 25.37
N ALA A 619 12.15 -18.07 25.37
CA ALA A 619 12.18 -17.23 24.17
C ALA A 619 13.14 -17.76 23.08
N LEU A 620 14.22 -18.43 23.50
CA LEU A 620 15.15 -19.09 22.58
C LEU A 620 14.59 -20.38 21.98
N ARG A 621 13.71 -21.11 22.68
CA ARG A 621 13.03 -22.29 22.11
C ARG A 621 11.96 -21.92 21.08
N ASP A 622 11.20 -20.86 21.32
CA ASP A 622 10.13 -20.41 20.40
C ASP A 622 10.67 -19.80 19.11
N SER A 623 11.87 -19.20 19.13
CA SER A 623 12.52 -18.67 17.92
C SER A 623 13.17 -19.73 17.04
N VAL A 624 13.44 -20.93 17.57
CA VAL A 624 14.07 -22.03 16.84
C VAL A 624 13.04 -22.93 16.14
N ASN A 625 11.79 -22.98 16.61
CA ASN A 625 10.72 -23.78 16.01
C ASN A 625 9.57 -22.89 15.49
N GLY A 626 9.67 -22.42 14.25
CA GLY A 626 8.57 -21.74 13.54
C GLY A 626 7.40 -22.69 13.16
N PRO A 627 6.21 -22.15 12.84
CA PRO A 627 4.96 -22.93 12.83
C PRO A 627 4.77 -23.77 11.55
N GLN A 628 4.93 -25.09 11.68
CA GLN A 628 4.32 -26.10 10.80
C GLN A 628 3.38 -26.98 11.63
N ALA A 629 2.09 -26.64 11.70
CA ALA A 629 1.00 -27.57 12.01
C ALA A 629 -0.36 -26.85 11.96
N ALA A 630 -0.88 -26.61 10.77
CA ALA A 630 -2.29 -26.26 10.55
C ALA A 630 -2.85 -27.08 9.39
N ALA A 631 -2.76 -28.41 9.49
CA ALA A 631 -3.40 -29.36 8.58
C ALA A 631 -3.36 -30.78 9.16
N SER A 632 -4.04 -31.02 10.28
CA SER A 632 -4.57 -32.33 10.70
C SER A 632 -5.19 -32.21 12.10
N GLY A 633 -6.51 -32.28 12.20
CA GLY A 633 -7.18 -32.26 13.50
C GLY A 633 -8.58 -31.63 13.52
N ALA A 634 -9.40 -31.89 12.52
CA ALA A 634 -10.85 -31.67 12.60
C ALA A 634 -11.58 -32.93 12.13
N ALA A 635 -11.40 -33.99 12.91
CA ALA A 635 -12.21 -35.21 12.89
C ALA A 635 -12.11 -35.82 14.30
N GLY A 636 -13.14 -35.59 15.12
CA GLY A 636 -13.31 -36.22 16.42
C GLY A 636 -13.69 -35.25 17.54
N ALA A 637 -14.91 -35.44 18.04
CA ALA A 637 -15.63 -34.74 19.12
C ALA A 637 -16.36 -33.45 18.72
#